data_AF-A0A7M2C8G0-F1
#
_entry.id   AF-A0A7M2C8G0-F1
#
_cell.length_a   1.000
_cell.length_b   1.000
_cell.length_c   1.000
_cell.angle_alpha   90.00
_cell.angle_beta   90.00
_cell.angle_gamma   90.00
#
_symmetry.space_group_name_H-M   'P 1'
#
loop_
_entity.id
_entity.type
_entity.pdbx_description
1 polymer ?
#
loop_
_entity_poly.entity_id
_entity_poly.type
_entity_poly.pdbx_seq_one_letter_code
_entity_poly.pdbx_strand_id
1 'polypeptide(L)'
;MKTFRSLMLPAMALGAALLLIACGGPPADGGSYKTATELKDALVKAGISCDDWDPHNKSTLADTSGSCGEDYAISVYDDMENLAMWVETNKALKTNGVAGKNWTISGTDSKSVHDKLGGELLGQK
;
A
#
# COMPACT_ATOMS: atom_id res chain seq x y z
N MET A 1 -57.88 22.41 12.74
CA MET A 1 -58.16 21.26 11.85
C MET A 1 -56.88 20.90 11.11
N LYS A 2 -56.46 19.64 11.25
CA LYS A 2 -55.62 18.81 10.36
C LYS A 2 -54.16 19.20 10.05
N THR A 3 -53.31 18.34 10.60
CA THR A 3 -51.97 17.89 10.23
C THR A 3 -51.80 17.45 8.76
N PHE A 4 -50.59 17.63 8.22
CA PHE A 4 -49.95 16.85 7.13
C PHE A 4 -48.43 16.88 7.39
N ARG A 5 -47.84 15.85 8.01
CA ARG A 5 -47.24 14.60 7.47
C ARG A 5 -46.15 14.80 6.39
N SER A 6 -44.98 14.30 6.77
CA SER A 6 -43.66 14.21 6.14
C SER A 6 -43.56 13.82 4.67
N LEU A 7 -42.43 14.20 4.07
CA LEU A 7 -41.64 13.37 3.14
C LEU A 7 -40.13 13.52 3.43
N MET A 8 -39.48 12.37 3.60
CA MET A 8 -38.03 12.11 3.71
C MET A 8 -37.32 12.39 2.36
N LEU A 9 -35.99 12.60 2.22
CA LEU A 9 -34.79 11.74 2.35
C LEU A 9 -33.57 12.60 1.86
N PRO A 10 -32.28 12.18 1.89
CA PRO A 10 -31.57 11.21 2.74
C PRO A 10 -30.30 11.80 3.40
N ALA A 11 -29.72 11.01 4.30
CA ALA A 11 -28.53 11.27 5.09
C ALA A 11 -27.26 11.51 4.25
N MET A 12 -26.53 12.58 4.56
CA MET A 12 -25.15 12.79 4.12
C MET A 12 -24.17 12.16 5.11
N ALA A 13 -23.41 11.20 4.57
CA ALA A 13 -22.00 10.91 4.82
C ALA A 13 -21.48 11.01 6.27
N LEU A 14 -21.35 9.85 6.91
CA LEU A 14 -20.20 9.59 7.78
C LEU A 14 -19.49 8.34 7.23
N GLY A 15 -18.44 8.55 6.44
CA GLY A 15 -17.50 7.50 6.08
C GLY A 15 -16.79 7.04 7.35
N ALA A 16 -17.24 5.94 7.92
CA ALA A 16 -16.62 5.33 9.08
C ALA A 16 -15.22 4.85 8.69
N ALA A 17 -14.19 5.57 9.14
CA ALA A 17 -12.83 5.06 9.24
C ALA A 17 -12.87 3.89 10.24
N LEU A 18 -12.93 2.66 9.73
CA LEU A 18 -12.79 1.45 10.51
C LEU A 18 -11.34 1.33 11.01
N LEU A 19 -11.04 2.05 12.08
CA LEU A 19 -9.93 1.75 12.98
C LEU A 19 -10.29 0.51 13.80
N LEU A 20 -10.30 -0.66 13.15
CA LEU A 20 -10.33 -1.92 13.87
C LEU A 20 -8.93 -2.20 14.41
N ILE A 21 -8.79 -2.01 15.71
CA ILE A 21 -7.70 -2.56 16.53
C ILE A 21 -7.78 -4.08 16.39
N ALA A 22 -7.06 -4.64 15.41
CA ALA A 22 -6.99 -6.08 15.21
C ALA A 22 -5.79 -6.63 16.00
N CYS A 23 -6.07 -7.54 16.93
CA CYS A 23 -5.06 -8.43 17.53
C CYS A 23 -4.61 -9.53 16.54
N GLY A 24 -4.82 -9.33 15.24
CA GLY A 24 -4.32 -10.15 14.14
C GLY A 24 -3.34 -9.30 13.36
N GLY A 25 -2.20 -9.88 12.98
CA GLY A 25 -1.11 -9.18 12.28
C GLY A 25 -1.53 -8.50 10.97
N PRO A 26 -0.55 -8.02 10.17
CA PRO A 26 -0.88 -7.34 8.93
C PRO A 26 -1.77 -8.20 8.01
N PRO A 27 -2.60 -7.60 7.15
CA PRO A 27 -3.34 -8.33 6.14
C PRO A 27 -2.39 -9.20 5.31
N ALA A 28 -2.75 -10.47 5.10
CA ALA A 28 -1.88 -11.39 4.36
C ALA A 28 -1.56 -10.90 2.94
N ASP A 29 -2.50 -10.20 2.31
CA ASP A 29 -2.36 -9.60 0.98
C ASP A 29 -1.70 -8.21 0.98
N GLY A 30 -1.24 -7.73 2.14
CA GLY A 30 -0.60 -6.43 2.28
C GLY A 30 -1.55 -5.23 2.29
N GLY A 31 -2.86 -5.44 2.13
CA GLY A 31 -3.85 -4.37 2.00
C GLY A 31 -3.60 -3.43 0.81
N SER A 32 -4.37 -2.34 0.75
CA SER A 32 -4.27 -1.34 -0.32
C SER A 32 -4.00 0.06 0.21
N TYR A 33 -3.29 0.85 -0.58
CA TYR A 33 -2.98 2.25 -0.31
C TYR A 33 -3.33 3.11 -1.51
N LYS A 34 -3.71 4.38 -1.29
CA LYS A 34 -4.05 5.27 -2.41
C LYS A 34 -2.84 5.96 -3.00
N THR A 35 -1.79 6.18 -2.20
CA THR A 35 -0.58 6.87 -2.65
C THR A 35 0.67 6.25 -2.06
N ALA A 36 1.80 6.44 -2.73
CA ALA A 36 3.10 6.05 -2.20
C ALA A 36 3.44 6.73 -0.86
N THR A 37 2.92 7.94 -0.60
CA THR A 37 3.09 8.60 0.70
C THR A 37 2.31 7.90 1.81
N GLU A 38 1.06 7.48 1.54
CA GLU A 38 0.28 6.70 2.52
C GLU A 38 0.94 5.35 2.83
N LEU A 39 1.50 4.68 1.82
CA LEU A 39 2.25 3.44 2.00
C LEU A 39 3.55 3.67 2.79
N LYS A 40 4.28 4.75 2.51
CA LYS A 40 5.44 5.16 3.30
C LYS A 40 5.06 5.41 4.76
N ASP A 41 3.94 6.08 5.02
CA ASP A 41 3.49 6.33 6.39
C ASP A 41 3.15 5.03 7.12
N ALA A 42 2.60 4.03 6.43
CA ALA A 42 2.38 2.70 6.98
C ALA A 42 3.70 1.97 7.28
N LEU A 43 4.70 2.09 6.39
CA LEU A 43 6.05 1.56 6.57
C LEU A 43 6.71 2.12 7.85
N VAL A 44 6.66 3.45 8.02
CA VAL A 44 7.19 4.15 9.20
C VAL A 44 6.41 3.77 10.46
N LYS A 45 5.09 3.71 10.39
CA LYS A 45 4.24 3.30 11.53
C LYS A 45 4.53 1.86 11.97
N ALA A 46 4.96 0.99 11.05
CA ALA A 46 5.40 -0.35 11.36
C ALA A 46 6.85 -0.42 11.88
N GLY A 47 7.52 0.72 12.04
CA GLY A 47 8.88 0.83 12.58
C GLY A 47 9.96 0.45 11.58
N ILE A 48 9.73 0.65 10.28
CA ILE A 48 10.78 0.62 9.26
C ILE A 48 11.11 2.08 8.92
N SER A 49 12.40 2.45 8.95
CA SER A 49 12.78 3.84 8.74
C SER A 49 12.59 4.29 7.29
N CYS A 50 12.30 5.58 7.13
CA CYS A 50 12.22 6.25 5.83
C CYS A 50 12.54 7.74 6.02
N ASP A 51 13.78 8.02 6.44
CA ASP A 51 14.20 9.37 6.84
C ASP A 51 14.40 10.28 5.62
N ASP A 52 14.82 9.73 4.49
CA ASP A 52 15.09 10.44 3.23
C ASP A 52 13.98 10.23 2.18
N TRP A 53 12.74 10.57 2.56
CA TRP A 53 11.59 10.43 1.65
C TRP A 53 11.66 11.40 0.47
N ASP A 54 11.75 10.86 -0.75
CA ASP A 54 11.66 11.59 -2.04
C ASP A 54 10.50 11.06 -2.89
N PRO A 55 9.34 11.75 -2.93
CA PRO A 55 8.26 11.42 -3.86
C PRO A 55 8.61 11.94 -5.26
N HIS A 56 8.74 11.04 -6.23
CA HIS A 56 9.27 11.42 -7.55
C HIS A 56 8.48 10.90 -8.75
N ASN A 57 7.56 9.94 -8.58
CA ASN A 57 6.73 9.38 -9.66
C ASN A 57 7.53 8.96 -10.91
N LYS A 58 8.68 8.29 -10.70
CA LYS A 58 9.60 7.89 -11.79
C LYS A 58 9.39 6.43 -12.21
N SER A 59 8.62 5.64 -11.45
CA SER A 59 8.24 4.29 -11.84
C SER A 59 7.16 4.35 -12.92
N THR A 60 7.51 4.06 -14.17
CA THR A 60 6.65 4.23 -15.36
C THR A 60 5.34 3.44 -15.28
N LEU A 61 5.33 2.34 -14.53
CA LEU A 61 4.17 1.45 -14.38
C LEU A 61 3.28 1.81 -13.18
N ALA A 62 3.77 2.64 -12.26
CA ALA A 62 3.08 3.00 -11.04
C ALA A 62 2.28 4.29 -11.21
N ASP A 63 1.17 4.41 -10.48
CA ASP A 63 0.41 5.66 -10.39
C ASP A 63 1.17 6.69 -9.54
N THR A 64 1.66 6.26 -8.37
CA THR A 64 2.55 7.06 -7.53
C THR A 64 3.77 6.26 -7.10
N SER A 65 4.92 6.93 -6.99
CA SER A 65 6.16 6.33 -6.49
C SER A 65 7.08 7.32 -5.80
N GLY A 66 7.93 6.78 -4.93
CA GLY A 66 9.00 7.53 -4.27
C GLY A 66 10.01 6.58 -3.65
N SER A 67 11.01 7.14 -2.97
CA SER A 67 12.09 6.38 -2.34
C SER A 67 12.40 6.87 -0.93
N CYS A 68 12.88 5.97 -0.09
CA CYS A 68 13.46 6.25 1.22
C CYS A 68 14.99 6.17 1.08
N GLY A 69 15.62 7.22 0.55
CA GLY A 69 17.04 7.18 0.18
C GLY A 69 17.35 6.03 -0.80
N GLU A 70 18.41 5.28 -0.53
CA GLU A 70 18.80 4.09 -1.30
C GLU A 70 18.19 2.78 -0.76
N ASP A 71 17.50 2.83 0.38
CA ASP A 71 17.07 1.65 1.11
C ASP A 71 15.81 1.01 0.53
N TYR A 72 14.84 1.85 0.15
CA TYR A 72 13.55 1.39 -0.34
C TYR A 72 13.05 2.23 -1.51
N ALA A 73 12.58 1.57 -2.56
CA ALA A 73 11.75 2.16 -3.60
C ALA A 73 10.30 1.67 -3.44
N ILE A 74 9.38 2.62 -3.38
CA ILE A 74 7.97 2.44 -3.06
C ILE A 74 7.13 2.78 -4.28
N SER A 75 6.20 1.91 -4.67
CA SER A 75 5.27 2.14 -5.79
C SER A 75 3.86 1.71 -5.44
N VAL A 76 2.87 2.50 -5.86
CA VAL A 76 1.44 2.19 -5.76
C VAL A 76 0.86 2.23 -7.17
N TYR A 77 0.00 1.26 -7.47
CA TYR A 77 -0.53 0.99 -8.80
C TYR A 77 -2.05 1.14 -8.78
N ASP A 78 -2.59 1.83 -9.79
CA ASP A 78 -4.02 1.81 -10.11
C ASP A 78 -4.37 0.70 -11.10
N ASP A 79 -3.41 0.30 -11.93
CA ASP A 79 -3.54 -0.80 -12.88
C ASP A 79 -2.88 -2.09 -12.35
N MET A 80 -3.69 -3.14 -12.18
CA MET A 80 -3.21 -4.42 -11.66
C MET A 80 -2.42 -5.23 -12.69
N GLU A 81 -2.58 -4.97 -13.99
CA GLU A 81 -1.74 -5.59 -15.02
C GLU A 81 -0.30 -5.09 -14.91
N ASN A 82 -0.11 -3.80 -14.59
CA ASN A 82 1.20 -3.22 -14.32
C ASN A 82 1.85 -3.79 -13.06
N LEU A 83 1.07 -4.01 -11.99
CA LEU A 83 1.55 -4.70 -10.79
C LEU A 83 1.97 -6.14 -11.12
N ALA A 84 1.12 -6.88 -11.83
CA ALA A 84 1.42 -8.26 -12.23
C ALA A 84 2.69 -8.32 -13.08
N MET A 85 2.86 -7.42 -14.04
CA MET A 85 4.07 -7.31 -14.86
C MET A 85 5.31 -7.06 -14.00
N TRP A 86 5.23 -6.14 -13.02
CA TRP A 86 6.33 -5.88 -12.10
C TRP A 86 6.68 -7.12 -11.27
N VAL A 87 5.68 -7.82 -10.73
CA VAL A 87 5.86 -9.04 -9.93
C VAL A 87 6.54 -10.13 -10.75
N GLU A 88 6.02 -10.45 -11.94
CA GLU A 88 6.58 -11.50 -12.80
C GLU A 88 8.01 -11.16 -13.23
N THR A 89 8.27 -9.90 -13.56
CA THR A 89 9.63 -9.43 -13.91
C THR A 89 10.59 -9.60 -12.74
N ASN A 90 10.21 -9.17 -11.53
CA ASN A 90 11.10 -9.24 -10.36
C ASN A 90 11.31 -10.68 -9.87
N LYS A 91 10.30 -11.55 -10.02
CA LYS A 91 10.45 -13.01 -9.80
C LYS A 91 11.48 -13.61 -10.78
N ALA A 92 11.35 -13.31 -12.07
CA ALA A 92 12.27 -13.79 -13.10
C ALA A 92 13.70 -13.29 -12.88
N LEU A 93 13.86 -12.03 -12.46
CA LEU A 93 15.15 -11.42 -12.15
C LEU A 93 15.70 -11.78 -10.76
N LYS A 94 14.93 -12.52 -9.94
CA LYS A 94 15.27 -12.84 -8.54
C LYS A 94 15.66 -11.60 -7.73
N THR A 95 14.94 -10.50 -7.95
CA THR A 95 15.14 -9.24 -7.24
C THR A 95 14.30 -9.26 -5.96
N ASN A 96 14.89 -8.80 -4.85
CA ASN A 96 14.22 -8.73 -3.57
C ASN A 96 13.13 -7.66 -3.59
N GLY A 97 11.94 -8.01 -3.12
CA GLY A 97 10.86 -7.06 -2.95
C GLY A 97 9.65 -7.69 -2.25
N VAL A 98 8.67 -6.85 -1.98
CA VAL A 98 7.36 -7.25 -1.46
C VAL A 98 6.29 -6.66 -2.36
N ALA A 99 5.30 -7.48 -2.70
CA ALA A 99 4.11 -7.04 -3.42
C ALA A 99 2.88 -7.21 -2.53
N GLY A 100 2.18 -6.10 -2.24
CA GLY A 100 0.86 -6.14 -1.65
C GLY A 100 -0.24 -6.03 -2.71
N LYS A 101 -1.48 -5.78 -2.29
CA LYS A 101 -2.66 -5.82 -3.15
C LYS A 101 -2.62 -4.84 -4.33
N ASN A 102 -2.03 -3.67 -4.15
CA ASN A 102 -1.89 -2.67 -5.19
C ASN A 102 -0.55 -1.91 -5.11
N TRP A 103 0.46 -2.50 -4.47
CA TRP A 103 1.69 -1.80 -4.17
C TRP A 103 2.90 -2.72 -4.17
N THR A 104 4.07 -2.13 -4.36
CA THR A 104 5.35 -2.83 -4.25
C THR A 104 6.34 -2.01 -3.45
N ILE A 105 7.19 -2.71 -2.70
CA ILE A 105 8.37 -2.15 -2.05
C ILE A 105 9.55 -3.04 -2.43
N SER A 106 10.53 -2.47 -3.13
CA SER A 106 11.84 -3.10 -3.32
C SER A 106 12.84 -2.44 -2.39
N GLY A 107 13.82 -3.19 -1.89
CA GLY A 107 14.77 -2.64 -0.93
C GLY A 107 15.59 -3.67 -0.17
N THR A 108 16.37 -3.18 0.78
CA THR A 108 17.42 -3.93 1.49
C THR A 108 16.89 -4.99 2.46
N ASP A 109 15.69 -4.81 3.02
CA ASP A 109 15.08 -5.76 3.98
C ASP A 109 13.61 -6.08 3.64
N SER A 110 13.39 -6.78 2.52
CA SER A 110 12.05 -7.20 2.10
C SER A 110 11.37 -8.14 3.10
N LYS A 111 12.14 -8.91 3.88
CA LYS A 111 11.57 -9.80 4.89
C LYS A 111 10.91 -9.02 6.01
N SER A 112 11.57 -7.99 6.54
CA SER A 112 10.98 -7.10 7.55
C SER A 112 9.74 -6.39 7.03
N VAL A 113 9.76 -5.95 5.76
CA VAL A 113 8.57 -5.36 5.11
C VAL A 113 7.42 -6.37 5.07
N HIS A 114 7.67 -7.60 4.62
CA HIS A 114 6.66 -8.66 4.58
C HIS A 114 6.10 -9.00 5.97
N ASP A 115 6.97 -9.19 6.96
CA ASP A 115 6.58 -9.54 8.33
C ASP A 115 5.70 -8.46 8.97
N LYS A 116 5.89 -7.19 8.59
CA LYS A 116 5.24 -6.02 9.19
C LYS A 116 4.03 -5.49 8.43
N LEU A 117 4.05 -5.57 7.10
CA LEU A 117 2.99 -5.05 6.24
C LEU A 117 2.23 -6.16 5.51
N GLY A 118 2.70 -7.40 5.50
CA GLY A 118 2.12 -8.51 4.76
C GLY A 118 2.58 -8.54 3.29
N GLY A 119 1.75 -9.11 2.41
CA GLY A 119 2.04 -9.21 0.99
C GLY A 119 2.88 -10.43 0.61
N GLU A 120 3.20 -10.56 -0.66
CA GLU A 120 4.03 -11.63 -1.22
C GLU A 120 5.51 -11.22 -1.23
N LEU A 121 6.38 -12.05 -0.66
CA LEU A 121 7.82 -11.87 -0.76
C LEU A 121 8.35 -12.36 -2.12
N LEU A 122 9.11 -11.52 -2.80
CA LEU A 122 9.76 -11.84 -4.07
C LEU A 122 11.26 -12.11 -3.87
N GLY A 123 11.87 -12.87 -4.78
CA GLY A 123 13.33 -12.99 -4.86
C GLY A 123 13.99 -13.84 -3.76
N GLN A 124 13.36 -14.93 -3.32
CA GLN A 124 14.03 -15.91 -2.44
C GLN A 124 15.22 -16.53 -3.20
N LYS A 125 16.43 -16.30 -2.69
CA LYS A 125 17.65 -16.99 -3.11
C LYS A 125 17.99 -18.08 -2.12
#